data_AF-A0A6L9SB58-F1
#
_entry.id   AF-A0A6L9SB58-F1
#
_cell.length_a   1.000
_cell.length_b   1.000
_cell.length_c   1.000
_cell.angle_alpha   90.00
_cell.angle_beta   90.00
_cell.angle_gamma   90.00
#
_symmetry.space_group_name_H-M   'P 1'
#
loop_
_entity.id
_entity.type
_entity.pdbx_description
1 polymer ?
#
loop_
_entity_poly.entity_id
_entity_poly.type
_entity_poly.pdbx_seq_one_letter_code
_entity_poly.pdbx_strand_id
1 'polypeptide(L)'
;MPVGNTLAYASFGEDDGSVDPSVAAALAAYEQGEGGPADVLAALAGGRVLVPVVAVPDSAHARSGEENGDEAERAAAHGSTEMAVASTIGRDGRRGLLAFTCVESLRRWNPQARPVPVSTRAAAESALADGADALVIDIAGPVLFSVDAEGLRALASGYRPVVTWGAS
;
A
#
# COMPACT_ATOMS: atom_id res chain seq x y z
N MET A 1 -3.25 -25.06 -3.40
CA MET A 1 -2.96 -24.03 -4.43
C MET A 1 -2.67 -22.73 -3.67
N PRO A 2 -1.50 -22.11 -3.78
CA PRO A 2 -1.35 -20.76 -3.25
C PRO A 2 -2.06 -19.81 -4.22
N VAL A 3 -3.04 -19.05 -3.71
CA VAL A 3 -3.70 -17.98 -4.46
C VAL A 3 -2.83 -16.73 -4.33
N GLY A 4 -2.02 -16.46 -5.34
CA GLY A 4 -1.32 -15.18 -5.46
C GLY A 4 -2.35 -14.07 -5.65
N ASN A 5 -2.44 -13.16 -4.67
CA ASN A 5 -3.42 -12.08 -4.69
C ASN A 5 -3.05 -11.06 -5.78
N THR A 6 -3.75 -11.12 -6.92
CA THR A 6 -3.50 -10.24 -8.06
C THR A 6 -4.29 -8.96 -7.87
N LEU A 7 -3.60 -7.86 -7.58
CA LEU A 7 -4.17 -6.52 -7.69
C LEU A 7 -4.64 -6.30 -9.13
N ALA A 8 -5.89 -5.89 -9.32
CA ALA A 8 -6.37 -5.48 -10.63
C ALA A 8 -5.67 -4.16 -11.02
N TYR A 9 -4.68 -4.25 -11.89
CA TYR A 9 -4.01 -3.08 -12.46
C TYR A 9 -5.02 -2.29 -13.29
N ALA A 10 -5.54 -1.19 -12.76
CA ALA A 10 -6.16 -0.17 -13.61
C ALA A 10 -5.02 0.44 -14.46
N SER A 11 -5.23 0.55 -15.77
CA SER A 11 -4.21 1.11 -16.65
C SER A 11 -4.14 2.63 -16.46
N PHE A 12 -3.37 3.05 -15.47
CA PHE A 12 -2.95 4.44 -15.28
C PHE A 12 -1.80 4.78 -16.25
N GLY A 13 -1.98 4.51 -17.55
CA GLY A 13 -0.91 4.60 -18.55
C GLY A 13 -0.29 5.98 -18.74
N GLU A 14 -0.96 7.04 -18.26
CA GLU A 14 -0.50 8.44 -18.29
C GLU A 14 -0.13 8.99 -16.90
N ASP A 15 -0.09 8.14 -15.87
CA ASP A 15 0.27 8.57 -14.52
C ASP A 15 1.76 8.89 -14.43
N ASP A 16 2.04 10.18 -14.25
CA ASP A 16 3.39 10.75 -14.16
C ASP A 16 4.08 10.49 -12.80
N GLY A 17 3.39 9.82 -11.87
CA GLY A 17 3.91 9.50 -10.55
C GLY A 17 3.86 10.66 -9.54
N SER A 18 3.27 11.80 -9.89
CA SER A 18 3.13 12.96 -9.01
C SER A 18 1.96 12.83 -8.02
N VAL A 19 2.08 13.48 -6.86
CA VAL A 19 1.00 13.51 -5.88
C VAL A 19 -0.18 14.34 -6.40
N ASP A 20 -1.40 13.88 -6.17
CA ASP A 20 -2.60 14.70 -6.41
C ASP A 20 -2.57 15.95 -5.51
N PRO A 21 -2.71 17.17 -6.06
CA PRO A 21 -2.63 18.40 -5.26
C PRO A 21 -3.63 18.46 -4.10
N SER A 22 -4.82 17.87 -4.25
CA SER A 22 -5.83 17.82 -3.18
C SER A 22 -5.40 16.89 -2.05
N VAL A 23 -4.76 15.77 -2.37
CA VAL A 23 -4.18 14.84 -1.38
C VAL A 23 -3.01 15.49 -0.66
N ALA A 24 -2.12 16.17 -1.40
CA ALA A 24 -1.00 16.91 -0.82
C ALA A 24 -1.47 17.99 0.17
N ALA A 25 -2.48 18.78 -0.22
CA ALA A 25 -3.06 19.81 0.63
C ALA A 25 -3.72 19.23 1.90
N ALA A 26 -4.50 18.15 1.77
CA ALA A 26 -5.14 17.50 2.90
C ALA A 26 -4.13 16.91 3.89
N LEU A 27 -3.07 16.25 3.40
CA LEU A 27 -1.99 15.71 4.24
C LEU A 27 -1.21 16.83 4.96
N ALA A 28 -0.91 17.92 4.27
CA ALA A 28 -0.21 19.07 4.87
C ALA A 28 -1.07 19.75 5.94
N ALA A 29 -2.37 19.91 5.71
CA ALA A 29 -3.31 20.46 6.70
C ALA A 29 -3.43 19.52 7.93
N TYR A 30 -3.50 18.20 7.70
CA TYR A 30 -3.50 17.20 8.77
C TYR A 30 -2.23 17.27 9.63
N GLU A 31 -1.04 17.36 9.02
CA GLU A 31 0.23 17.46 9.75
C GLU A 31 0.31 18.74 10.61
N GLN A 32 -0.25 19.84 10.11
CA GLN A 32 -0.30 21.12 10.82
C GLN A 32 -1.43 21.19 11.88
N GLY A 33 -2.32 20.19 11.94
CA GLY A 33 -3.49 20.19 12.82
C GLY A 33 -4.61 21.14 12.37
N GLU A 34 -4.57 21.59 11.12
CA GLU A 34 -5.55 22.49 10.48
C GLU A 34 -6.65 21.72 9.73
N GLY A 35 -6.45 20.42 9.53
CA GLY A 35 -7.41 19.47 8.96
C GLY A 35 -7.45 18.16 9.75
N GLY A 36 -8.43 17.31 9.44
CA GLY A 36 -8.65 16.04 10.12
C GLY A 36 -8.37 14.80 9.25
N PRO A 37 -8.29 13.60 9.87
CA PRO A 37 -8.20 12.34 9.14
C PRO A 37 -9.30 12.14 8.10
N ALA A 38 -10.51 12.65 8.36
CA ALA A 38 -11.63 12.58 7.44
C ALA A 38 -11.39 13.34 6.13
N ASP A 39 -10.69 14.49 6.18
CA ASP A 39 -10.35 15.28 5.00
C ASP A 39 -9.32 14.55 4.12
N VAL A 40 -8.33 13.92 4.76
CA VAL A 40 -7.35 13.07 4.08
C VAL A 40 -8.04 11.87 3.44
N LEU A 41 -8.92 11.19 4.17
CA LEU A 41 -9.67 10.04 3.65
C LEU A 41 -10.54 10.45 2.45
N ALA A 42 -11.16 11.62 2.52
CA ALA A 42 -11.97 12.18 1.45
C ALA A 42 -11.14 12.48 0.19
N ALA A 43 -9.98 13.12 0.34
CA ALA A 43 -9.07 13.40 -0.76
C ALA A 43 -8.56 12.10 -1.42
N LEU A 44 -8.26 11.07 -0.63
CA LEU A 44 -7.78 9.77 -1.13
C LEU A 44 -8.87 8.98 -1.88
N ALA A 45 -10.15 9.13 -1.53
CA ALA A 45 -11.23 8.26 -1.98
C ALA A 45 -11.47 8.24 -3.49
N GLY A 46 -11.21 9.36 -4.17
CA GLY A 46 -11.34 9.48 -5.63
C GLY A 46 -10.06 9.19 -6.42
N GLY A 47 -8.92 9.08 -5.73
CA GLY A 47 -7.60 9.09 -6.34
C GLY A 47 -6.98 7.72 -6.55
N ARG A 48 -5.70 7.77 -6.91
CA ARG A 48 -4.80 6.63 -7.00
C ARG A 48 -3.80 6.67 -5.84
N VAL A 49 -3.28 5.50 -5.49
CA VAL A 49 -2.06 5.35 -4.70
C VAL A 49 -1.07 4.44 -5.43
N LEU A 50 0.20 4.55 -5.08
CA LEU A 50 1.26 3.69 -5.54
C LEU A 50 1.52 2.60 -4.52
N VAL A 51 1.22 1.36 -4.89
CA VAL A 51 1.58 0.19 -4.08
C VAL A 51 3.00 -0.24 -4.49
N PRO A 52 3.94 -0.40 -3.54
CA PRO A 52 5.29 -0.86 -3.83
C PRO A 52 5.29 -2.37 -4.09
N VAL A 53 5.81 -2.78 -5.24
CA VAL A 53 6.11 -4.19 -5.50
C VAL A 53 7.61 -4.41 -5.42
N VAL A 54 8.02 -5.32 -4.56
CA VAL A 54 9.43 -5.70 -4.38
C VAL A 54 9.66 -7.16 -4.74
N ALA A 55 10.84 -7.43 -5.26
CA ALA A 55 11.36 -8.78 -5.40
C ALA A 55 11.59 -9.39 -4.02
N VAL A 56 10.92 -10.50 -3.71
CA VAL A 56 11.22 -11.30 -2.52
C VAL A 56 12.26 -12.35 -2.93
N PRO A 57 13.45 -12.37 -2.31
CA PRO A 57 14.39 -13.45 -2.51
C PRO A 57 13.74 -14.78 -2.12
N ASP A 58 13.95 -15.83 -2.91
CA ASP A 58 13.53 -17.20 -2.60
C ASP A 58 14.40 -17.76 -1.46
N SER A 59 14.21 -17.23 -0.25
CA SER A 59 14.83 -17.71 0.99
C SER A 59 13.77 -17.98 2.05
N ALA A 60 12.61 -18.50 1.63
CA ALA A 60 11.55 -18.99 2.51
C ALA A 60 11.52 -20.53 2.62
N HIS A 61 12.66 -21.18 2.37
CA HIS A 61 12.90 -22.58 2.73
C HIS A 61 14.06 -22.74 3.75
N ALA A 62 14.46 -21.66 4.43
CA ALA A 62 15.20 -21.75 5.69
C ALA A 62 14.18 -22.12 6.78
N ARG A 63 13.88 -23.43 6.80
CA ARG A 63 13.04 -24.11 7.76
C ARG A 63 13.43 -23.67 9.17
N SER A 64 12.40 -23.48 9.98
CA SER A 64 12.40 -23.89 11.39
C SER A 64 13.40 -25.03 11.63
N GLY A 65 14.23 -24.86 12.66
CA GLY A 65 15.23 -25.84 13.05
C GLY A 65 14.68 -27.24 13.22
N GLU A 66 15.62 -28.19 13.06
CA GLU A 66 15.57 -29.62 13.40
C GLU A 66 14.83 -30.50 12.38
N GLU A 67 15.52 -31.00 11.34
CA GLU A 67 16.37 -32.21 11.26
C GLU A 67 15.63 -33.44 10.74
N ASN A 68 15.89 -33.78 9.46
CA ASN A 68 16.40 -35.08 8.98
C ASN A 68 15.90 -35.42 7.57
N GLY A 69 16.83 -35.89 6.73
CA GLY A 69 16.52 -36.62 5.51
C GLY A 69 17.18 -36.03 4.26
N ASP A 70 18.33 -36.60 3.90
CA ASP A 70 19.05 -36.39 2.66
C ASP A 70 18.16 -36.65 1.43
N GLU A 71 18.18 -35.74 0.45
CA GLU A 71 18.29 -36.11 -0.97
C GLU A 71 18.67 -34.84 -1.75
N ALA A 72 19.94 -34.77 -2.11
CA ALA A 72 20.45 -33.80 -3.05
C ALA A 72 20.16 -34.26 -4.48
N GLU A 73 19.09 -33.77 -5.10
CA GLU A 73 18.95 -33.83 -6.56
C GLU A 73 18.74 -32.43 -7.17
N ARG A 74 19.90 -31.80 -7.38
CA ARG A 74 20.30 -30.99 -8.54
C ARG A 74 19.19 -30.40 -9.42
N ALA A 75 19.10 -29.07 -9.29
CA ALA A 75 19.17 -28.11 -10.40
C ALA A 75 18.06 -28.13 -11.47
N ALA A 76 17.04 -27.31 -11.23
CA ALA A 76 16.58 -26.36 -12.24
C ALA A 76 16.55 -24.96 -11.60
N ALA A 77 17.70 -24.30 -11.67
CA ALA A 77 17.90 -22.91 -11.29
C ALA A 77 17.08 -21.99 -12.22
N HIS A 78 15.79 -21.84 -11.94
CA HIS A 78 14.99 -20.69 -12.34
C HIS A 78 14.44 -20.13 -11.04
N GLY A 79 15.29 -19.39 -10.31
CA GLY A 79 14.88 -18.68 -9.10
C GLY A 79 13.73 -17.76 -9.45
N SER A 80 12.51 -18.22 -9.18
CA SER A 80 11.29 -17.49 -9.46
C SER A 80 11.19 -16.46 -8.37
N THR A 81 11.71 -15.25 -8.62
CA THR A 81 11.55 -14.13 -7.70
C THR A 81 10.07 -13.84 -7.55
N GLU A 82 9.50 -14.20 -6.39
CA GLU A 82 8.13 -13.88 -6.07
C GLU A 82 8.02 -12.36 -5.87
N MET A 83 7.06 -11.74 -6.55
CA MET A 83 6.81 -10.30 -6.46
C MET A 83 5.72 -10.08 -5.42
N ALA A 84 6.05 -9.42 -4.31
CA ALA A 84 5.11 -9.17 -3.23
C ALA A 84 4.84 -7.68 -3.08
N VAL A 85 3.60 -7.37 -2.70
CA VAL A 85 3.27 -6.05 -2.17
C VAL A 85 3.91 -5.91 -0.80
N ALA A 86 4.62 -4.80 -0.58
CA ALA A 86 5.26 -4.60 0.71
C ALA A 86 4.25 -4.26 1.82
N SER A 87 4.44 -4.87 2.99
CA SER A 87 3.71 -4.54 4.22
C SER A 87 4.68 -4.29 5.37
N THR A 88 4.23 -3.60 6.40
CA THR A 88 4.96 -3.32 7.63
C THR A 88 4.19 -3.85 8.85
N ILE A 89 4.89 -4.05 9.96
CA ILE A 89 4.29 -4.32 11.28
C ILE A 89 4.56 -3.11 12.17
N GLY A 90 3.50 -2.50 12.68
CA GLY A 90 3.60 -1.42 13.65
C GLY A 90 4.16 -1.90 14.98
N ARG A 91 4.61 -0.96 15.83
CA ARG A 91 5.07 -1.29 17.20
C ARG A 91 3.98 -1.92 18.06
N ASP A 92 2.73 -1.69 17.71
CA ASP A 92 1.52 -2.26 18.29
C ASP A 92 1.19 -3.66 17.76
N GLY A 93 2.03 -4.22 16.88
CA GLY A 93 1.86 -5.54 16.29
C GLY A 93 0.87 -5.60 15.13
N ARG A 94 0.24 -4.48 14.78
CA ARG A 94 -0.73 -4.42 13.67
C ARG A 94 -0.04 -4.41 12.33
N ARG A 95 -0.62 -5.09 11.34
CA ARG A 95 -0.07 -5.17 9.98
C ARG A 95 -0.62 -4.04 9.11
N GLY A 96 0.27 -3.32 8.44
CA GLY A 96 -0.08 -2.25 7.51
C GLY A 96 0.38 -2.57 6.09
N LEU A 97 -0.51 -2.46 5.11
CA LEU A 97 -0.12 -2.47 3.69
C LEU A 97 0.53 -1.11 3.37
N LEU A 98 1.67 -1.09 2.66
CA LEU A 98 2.29 0.18 2.27
C LEU A 98 1.64 0.73 1.01
N ALA A 99 1.41 2.05 1.01
CA ALA A 99 1.03 2.81 -0.18
C ALA A 99 1.69 4.19 -0.15
N PHE A 100 1.87 4.76 -1.33
CA PHE A 100 2.53 6.05 -1.49
C PHE A 100 1.70 6.97 -2.37
N THR A 101 1.75 8.26 -2.09
CA THR A 101 1.04 9.26 -2.89
C THR A 101 1.81 9.67 -4.14
N CYS A 102 3.14 9.51 -4.13
CA CYS A 102 4.00 9.80 -5.27
C CYS A 102 5.25 8.90 -5.32
N VAL A 103 5.92 8.92 -6.47
CA VAL A 103 7.14 8.14 -6.72
C VAL A 103 8.30 8.63 -5.85
N GLU A 104 8.37 9.91 -5.50
CA GLU A 104 9.42 10.45 -4.63
C GLU A 104 9.36 9.82 -3.23
N SER A 105 8.18 9.83 -2.60
CA SER A 105 7.95 9.20 -1.29
C SER A 105 8.29 7.71 -1.30
N LEU A 106 7.87 6.99 -2.35
CA LEU A 106 8.17 5.57 -2.53
C LEU A 106 9.69 5.33 -2.67
N ARG A 107 10.39 6.13 -3.48
CA ARG A 107 11.84 5.99 -3.68
C ARG A 107 12.64 6.32 -2.43
N ARG A 108 12.15 7.27 -1.61
CA ARG A 108 12.74 7.59 -0.31
C ARG A 108 12.65 6.41 0.65
N TRP A 109 11.58 5.64 0.60
CA TRP A 109 11.43 4.39 1.35
C TRP A 109 12.30 3.26 0.78
N ASN A 110 12.17 2.97 -0.53
CA ASN A 110 12.95 1.93 -1.20
C ASN A 110 13.14 2.26 -2.69
N PRO A 111 14.36 2.61 -3.13
CA PRO A 111 14.62 2.98 -4.52
C PRO A 111 14.54 1.80 -5.50
N GLN A 112 14.53 0.55 -5.01
CA GLN A 112 14.40 -0.66 -5.84
C GLN A 112 12.95 -1.13 -5.98
N ALA A 113 12.01 -0.55 -5.23
CA ALA A 113 10.60 -0.91 -5.34
C ALA A 113 10.02 -0.39 -6.65
N ARG A 114 9.18 -1.22 -7.29
CA ARG A 114 8.46 -0.84 -8.50
C ARG A 114 7.14 -0.17 -8.11
N PRO A 115 6.88 1.07 -8.54
CA PRO A 115 5.61 1.73 -8.29
C PRO A 115 4.52 1.09 -9.15
N VAL A 116 3.43 0.67 -8.49
CA VAL A 116 2.24 0.15 -9.18
C VAL A 116 1.06 1.06 -8.83
N PRO A 117 0.56 1.85 -9.78
CA PRO A 117 -0.61 2.69 -9.55
C PRO A 117 -1.87 1.82 -9.48
N VAL A 118 -2.64 2.00 -8.41
CA VAL A 118 -3.95 1.39 -8.21
C VAL A 118 -4.91 2.43 -7.67
N SER A 119 -6.21 2.23 -7.85
CA SER A 119 -7.19 3.08 -7.16
C SER A 119 -7.04 2.88 -5.65
N THR A 120 -7.26 3.94 -4.86
CA THR A 120 -7.24 3.83 -3.39
C THR A 120 -8.24 2.78 -2.90
N ARG A 121 -9.37 2.65 -3.59
CA ARG A 121 -10.36 1.59 -3.35
C ARG A 121 -9.75 0.19 -3.51
N ALA A 122 -9.07 -0.09 -4.61
CA ALA A 122 -8.46 -1.40 -4.85
C ALA A 122 -7.34 -1.71 -3.83
N ALA A 123 -6.55 -0.69 -3.45
CA ALA A 123 -5.58 -0.84 -2.36
C ALA A 123 -6.25 -1.20 -1.03
N ALA A 124 -7.37 -0.56 -0.70
CA ALA A 124 -8.12 -0.84 0.52
C ALA A 124 -8.76 -2.24 0.50
N GLU A 125 -9.35 -2.65 -0.63
CA GLU A 125 -9.88 -4.00 -0.84
C GLU A 125 -8.78 -5.06 -0.66
N SER A 126 -7.59 -4.83 -1.23
CA SER A 126 -6.45 -5.73 -1.06
C SER A 126 -5.95 -5.79 0.38
N ALA A 127 -5.87 -4.64 1.07
CA ALA A 127 -5.45 -4.59 2.47
C ALA A 127 -6.39 -5.44 3.35
N LEU A 128 -7.70 -5.31 3.14
CA LEU A 128 -8.70 -6.10 3.85
C LEU A 128 -8.62 -7.60 3.50
N ALA A 129 -8.47 -7.93 2.21
CA ALA A 129 -8.34 -9.32 1.75
C ALA A 129 -7.10 -10.02 2.34
N ASP A 130 -6.02 -9.28 2.50
CA ASP A 130 -4.78 -9.78 3.10
C ASP A 130 -4.82 -9.80 4.64
N GLY A 131 -5.88 -9.29 5.28
CA GLY A 131 -5.98 -9.19 6.73
C GLY A 131 -5.07 -8.13 7.35
N ALA A 132 -4.74 -7.07 6.59
CA ALA A 132 -4.07 -5.91 7.14
C ALA A 132 -5.05 -5.05 7.97
N ASP A 133 -4.54 -4.45 9.03
CA ASP A 133 -5.27 -3.56 9.93
C ASP A 133 -5.33 -2.12 9.41
N ALA A 134 -4.44 -1.77 8.48
CA ALA A 134 -4.31 -0.42 7.94
C ALA A 134 -3.71 -0.38 6.53
N LEU A 135 -3.98 0.72 5.82
CA LEU A 135 -3.16 1.20 4.71
C LEU A 135 -2.28 2.34 5.22
N VAL A 136 -0.97 2.15 5.16
CA VAL A 136 0.03 3.11 5.66
C VAL A 136 0.55 3.92 4.48
N ILE A 137 0.27 5.22 4.52
CA ILE A 137 0.57 6.19 3.47
C ILE A 137 1.90 6.89 3.78
N ASP A 138 2.80 6.93 2.80
CA ASP A 138 4.03 7.73 2.80
C ASP A 138 4.88 7.55 4.07
N ILE A 139 5.19 6.29 4.42
CA ILE A 139 5.96 5.93 5.63
C ILE A 139 7.35 6.59 5.74
N ALA A 140 7.91 7.05 4.62
CA ALA A 140 9.18 7.79 4.57
C ALA A 140 8.99 9.33 4.47
N GLY A 141 7.75 9.80 4.61
CA GLY A 141 7.35 11.19 4.43
C GLY A 141 6.95 11.52 2.98
N PRO A 142 6.50 12.77 2.73
CA PRO A 142 6.62 13.92 3.63
C PRO A 142 5.71 13.85 4.86
N VAL A 143 4.50 13.27 4.75
CA VAL A 143 3.55 13.10 5.86
C VAL A 143 3.20 11.63 6.01
N LEU A 144 3.53 11.03 7.16
CA LEU A 144 3.08 9.68 7.48
C LEU A 144 1.61 9.72 7.91
N PHE A 145 0.77 8.96 7.21
CA PHE A 145 -0.65 8.84 7.54
C PHE A 145 -1.08 7.36 7.53
N SER A 146 -2.08 7.01 8.34
CA SER A 146 -2.62 5.65 8.40
C SER A 146 -4.12 5.69 8.21
N VAL A 147 -4.60 4.97 7.20
CA VAL A 147 -6.02 4.65 7.07
C VAL A 147 -6.28 3.38 7.88
N ASP A 148 -7.01 3.50 8.97
CA ASP A 148 -7.35 2.36 9.84
C ASP A 148 -8.42 1.43 9.23
N ALA A 149 -8.76 0.37 9.95
CA ALA A 149 -9.73 -0.61 9.51
C ALA A 149 -11.13 -0.03 9.20
N GLU A 150 -11.55 1.06 9.85
CA GLU A 150 -12.82 1.73 9.54
C GLU A 150 -12.71 2.47 8.20
N GLY A 151 -11.64 3.27 8.05
CA GLY A 151 -11.34 3.97 6.80
C GLY A 151 -11.15 3.03 5.61
N LEU A 152 -10.50 1.87 5.82
CA LEU A 152 -10.34 0.82 4.80
C LEU A 152 -11.70 0.33 4.29
N ARG A 153 -12.62 0.01 5.21
CA ARG A 153 -13.96 -0.46 4.85
C ARG A 153 -14.75 0.63 4.12
N ALA A 154 -14.64 1.89 4.56
CA ALA A 154 -15.26 3.02 3.88
C ALA A 154 -14.75 3.15 2.43
N LEU A 155 -13.43 3.16 2.22
CA LEU A 155 -12.84 3.24 0.88
C LEU A 155 -13.24 2.05 0.00
N ALA A 156 -13.18 0.83 0.53
CA ALA A 156 -13.54 -0.40 -0.19
C ALA A 156 -15.01 -0.45 -0.60
N SER A 157 -15.91 0.12 0.23
CA SER A 157 -17.34 0.23 -0.11
C SER A 157 -17.66 1.38 -1.07
N GLY A 158 -16.65 2.13 -1.51
CA GLY A 158 -16.80 3.19 -2.50
C GLY A 158 -17.18 4.54 -1.91
N TYR A 159 -16.68 4.87 -0.72
CA TYR A 159 -16.87 6.16 -0.06
C TYR A 159 -16.79 7.33 -1.05
N ARG A 160 -17.78 8.22 -0.93
CA ARG A 160 -17.86 9.47 -1.68
C ARG A 160 -18.03 10.58 -0.65
N PRO A 161 -17.07 11.51 -0.55
CA PRO A 161 -17.23 12.68 0.29
C PRO A 161 -18.51 13.41 -0.12
N VAL A 162 -19.39 13.68 0.84
CA VAL A 162 -20.52 14.56 0.59
C VAL A 162 -19.98 15.97 0.66
N VAL A 163 -19.79 16.60 -0.50
CA VAL A 163 -19.47 18.04 -0.56
C VAL A 163 -20.74 18.79 -0.16
N THR A 164 -20.83 19.21 1.10
CA THR A 164 -21.84 20.18 1.50
C THR A 164 -21.36 21.54 1.03
N TRP A 165 -21.86 22.01 -0.11
CA TRP A 165 -21.68 23.41 -0.47
C TRP A 165 -22.49 24.24 0.54
N GLY A 166 -21.82 24.72 1.59
CA GLY A 166 -22.37 25.72 2.51
C GLY A 166 -22.62 27.03 1.77
N ALA A 167 -23.89 27.30 1.45
CA ALA A 167 -24.37 28.52 0.82
C ALA A 167 -23.59 29.77 1.25
N SER A 168 -23.09 30.53 0.27
CA SER A 168 -22.75 31.95 0.41
C SER A 168 -23.66 32.76 -0.49
#